data_AF-A0A5C5V976-F1
#
_entry.id   AF-A0A5C5V976-F1
#
_cell.length_a   1.000
_cell.length_b   1.000
_cell.length_c   1.000
_cell.angle_alpha   90.00
_cell.angle_beta   90.00
_cell.angle_gamma   90.00
#
_symmetry.space_group_name_H-M   'P 1'
#
loop_
_entity.id
_entity.type
_entity.pdbx_description
1 polymer ?
#
loop_
_entity_poly.entity_id
_entity_poly.type
_entity_poly.pdbx_seq_one_letter_code
_entity_poly.pdbx_strand_id
1 'polypeptide(L)'
;MFRGLLRRLFSKQDLTFHEFRQRVSSRPLSDEILQAWLSERRLFFALSVGRSGTKWLASILQNCAGAHVCHEPIPEESWAQREAAEDADLADPYIRDFRLKEIYFRMNSVVRPGDVYGESNGCLRRHAASIRKYVPKAQVFHIVRDGRAVVRSICSRGTYGGGHPVYGNYVPRLVDSLSKDWSRLTPFQKTCAVWKWENRFLREQIGESIRFEDLLTSYWAFSDSILKPLGLMLSEEQWRVASESPINETRGEKAAEYEEWSKQDKDFFWEVCGEEMTLYGYST
;
A
#
# COMPACT_ATOMS: atom_id res chain seq x y z
N MET A 1 -0.34 23.67 -1.55
CA MET A 1 -1.32 24.33 -2.44
C MET A 1 -2.15 23.34 -3.30
N PHE A 2 -2.14 22.02 -3.00
CA PHE A 2 -2.84 20.96 -3.75
C PHE A 2 -4.30 20.70 -3.35
N ARG A 3 -4.72 21.23 -2.21
CA ARG A 3 -6.10 21.04 -1.72
C ARG A 3 -7.15 21.73 -2.59
N GLY A 4 -6.77 22.62 -3.52
CA GLY A 4 -7.70 23.54 -4.21
C GLY A 4 -8.36 23.01 -5.48
N LEU A 5 -7.64 22.27 -6.35
CA LEU A 5 -8.19 21.83 -7.64
C LEU A 5 -9.07 20.58 -7.48
N LEU A 6 -8.64 19.63 -6.64
CA LEU A 6 -9.52 18.55 -6.17
C LEU A 6 -10.69 19.13 -5.36
N ARG A 7 -10.50 20.13 -4.47
CA ARG A 7 -11.66 20.80 -3.84
C ARG A 7 -12.57 21.54 -4.81
N ARG A 8 -12.17 21.94 -6.02
CA ARG A 8 -13.08 22.64 -6.94
C ARG A 8 -13.89 21.67 -7.81
N LEU A 9 -13.37 20.47 -8.08
CA LEU A 9 -14.15 19.36 -8.63
C LEU A 9 -14.92 18.57 -7.55
N PHE A 10 -14.52 18.71 -6.29
CA PHE A 10 -15.04 17.97 -5.12
C PHE A 10 -15.28 18.90 -3.92
N SER A 11 -15.83 20.10 -4.13
CA SER A 11 -16.22 20.98 -3.03
C SER A 11 -17.47 20.40 -2.40
N LYS A 12 -17.30 19.61 -1.33
CA LYS A 12 -18.39 19.20 -0.43
C LYS A 12 -19.63 18.61 -1.13
N GLN A 13 -19.44 17.64 -2.03
CA GLN A 13 -20.53 16.72 -2.37
C GLN A 13 -20.17 15.33 -1.87
N ASP A 14 -21.09 14.75 -1.10
CA ASP A 14 -21.05 13.46 -0.43
C ASP A 14 -21.08 12.29 -1.42
N LEU A 15 -20.08 12.19 -2.30
CA LEU A 15 -19.98 11.06 -3.21
C LEU A 15 -19.38 9.88 -2.47
N THR A 16 -20.10 8.76 -2.52
CA THR A 16 -19.56 7.45 -2.17
C THR A 16 -18.39 7.09 -3.09
N PHE A 17 -17.51 6.19 -2.63
CA PHE A 17 -16.45 5.63 -3.46
C PHE A 17 -16.96 5.09 -4.81
N HIS A 18 -18.13 4.45 -4.81
CA HIS A 18 -18.74 3.90 -6.01
C HIS A 18 -19.15 4.99 -7.01
N GLU A 19 -19.78 6.06 -6.56
CA GLU A 19 -20.16 7.19 -7.42
C GLU A 19 -18.93 7.91 -7.98
N PHE A 20 -17.88 8.06 -7.16
CA PHE A 20 -16.61 8.62 -7.62
C PHE A 20 -15.99 7.74 -8.72
N ARG A 21 -15.94 6.42 -8.51
CA ARG A 21 -15.45 5.45 -9.49
C ARG A 21 -16.22 5.55 -10.80
N GLN A 22 -17.55 5.50 -10.75
CA GLN A 22 -18.39 5.61 -11.94
C GLN A 22 -18.19 6.92 -12.71
N ARG A 23 -18.10 8.06 -12.01
CA ARG A 23 -17.89 9.37 -12.64
C ARG A 23 -16.54 9.50 -13.33
N VAL A 24 -15.48 8.91 -12.79
CA VAL A 24 -14.17 8.91 -13.45
C VAL A 24 -14.16 7.95 -14.63
N SER A 25 -14.71 6.75 -14.47
CA SER A 25 -14.74 5.74 -15.54
C SER A 25 -15.55 6.18 -16.76
N SER A 26 -16.63 6.94 -16.56
CA SER A 26 -17.48 7.45 -17.64
C SER A 26 -16.92 8.70 -18.34
N ARG A 27 -15.87 9.33 -17.80
CA ARG A 27 -15.25 10.49 -18.46
C ARG A 27 -14.49 10.02 -19.70
N PRO A 28 -14.68 10.73 -20.84
CA PRO A 28 -13.97 10.40 -22.07
C PRO A 28 -12.47 10.66 -21.90
N LEU A 29 -11.68 9.62 -22.15
CA LEU A 29 -10.24 9.66 -22.30
C LEU A 29 -9.88 8.50 -23.23
N SER A 30 -9.32 8.83 -24.40
CA SER A 30 -8.83 7.82 -25.34
C SER A 30 -7.63 7.09 -24.77
N ASP A 31 -7.52 5.80 -25.05
CA ASP A 31 -6.39 4.99 -24.59
C ASP A 31 -5.05 5.51 -25.13
N GLU A 32 -5.03 6.08 -26.34
CA GLU A 32 -3.82 6.65 -26.96
C GLU A 32 -3.25 7.80 -26.13
N ILE A 33 -4.10 8.74 -25.70
CA ILE A 33 -3.71 9.88 -24.84
C ILE A 33 -3.20 9.37 -23.49
N LEU A 34 -3.91 8.42 -22.88
CA LEU A 34 -3.53 7.87 -21.58
C LEU A 34 -2.17 7.16 -21.67
N GLN A 35 -1.98 6.31 -22.68
CA GLN A 35 -0.73 5.56 -22.88
C GLN A 35 0.44 6.48 -23.23
N ALA A 36 0.22 7.51 -24.05
CA ALA A 36 1.23 8.54 -24.30
C ALA A 36 1.65 9.21 -22.98
N TRP A 37 0.68 9.64 -22.16
CA TRP A 37 0.96 10.25 -20.86
C TRP A 37 1.77 9.34 -19.94
N LEU A 38 1.35 8.07 -19.80
CA LEU A 38 2.03 7.07 -18.97
C LEU A 38 3.45 6.77 -19.46
N SER A 39 3.69 6.81 -20.78
CA SER A 39 4.97 6.41 -21.38
C SER A 39 6.10 7.46 -21.27
N GLU A 40 5.73 8.73 -21.13
CA GLU A 40 6.67 9.88 -21.08
C GLU A 40 7.08 10.24 -19.65
N ARG A 41 6.54 9.54 -18.65
CA ARG A 41 6.70 9.85 -17.22
C ARG A 41 7.27 8.65 -16.50
N ARG A 42 8.03 8.90 -15.43
CA ARG A 42 8.48 7.84 -14.53
C ARG A 42 7.40 7.62 -13.48
N LEU A 43 6.82 6.43 -13.47
CA LEU A 43 5.79 6.04 -12.51
C LEU A 43 6.35 5.02 -11.53
N PHE A 44 5.92 5.10 -10.26
CA PHE A 44 6.14 4.01 -9.32
C PHE A 44 4.98 3.76 -8.37
N PHE A 45 4.89 2.52 -7.89
CA PHE A 45 3.92 2.08 -6.89
C PHE A 45 4.66 1.32 -5.79
N ALA A 46 4.72 1.88 -4.59
CA ALA A 46 5.22 1.19 -3.40
C ALA A 46 4.03 0.55 -2.67
N LEU A 47 3.93 -0.77 -2.80
CA LEU A 47 2.84 -1.59 -2.27
C LEU A 47 3.28 -2.31 -1.01
N SER A 48 2.36 -2.44 -0.05
CA SER A 48 2.62 -3.15 1.20
C SER A 48 1.33 -3.59 1.86
N VAL A 49 1.44 -4.45 2.87
CA VAL A 49 0.38 -4.55 3.88
C VAL A 49 0.28 -3.23 4.65
N GLY A 50 -0.92 -2.87 5.12
CA GLY A 50 -1.12 -1.69 5.96
C GLY A 50 -0.17 -1.68 7.15
N ARG A 51 0.25 -0.48 7.59
CA ARG A 51 1.18 -0.26 8.73
C ARG A 51 2.66 -0.59 8.45
N SER A 52 3.04 -0.74 7.18
CA SER A 52 4.42 -0.99 6.74
C SER A 52 5.15 0.27 6.26
N GLY A 53 4.86 1.43 6.85
CA GLY A 53 5.64 2.66 6.59
C GLY A 53 5.27 3.48 5.35
N THR A 54 4.18 3.15 4.65
CA THR A 54 3.80 3.80 3.38
C THR A 54 3.67 5.32 3.44
N LYS A 55 3.05 5.84 4.51
CA LYS A 55 2.93 7.29 4.70
C LYS A 55 4.29 7.98 4.90
N TRP A 56 5.22 7.32 5.60
CA TRP A 56 6.58 7.86 5.75
C TRP A 56 7.27 7.93 4.40
N LEU A 57 7.19 6.84 3.61
CA LEU A 57 7.82 6.77 2.30
C LEU A 57 7.27 7.84 1.34
N ALA A 58 5.95 8.05 1.32
CA ALA A 58 5.37 9.13 0.53
C ALA A 58 5.84 10.51 1.01
N SER A 59 5.87 10.72 2.33
CA SER A 59 6.24 12.02 2.92
C SER A 59 7.69 12.39 2.63
N ILE A 60 8.63 11.44 2.70
CA ILE A 60 10.05 11.71 2.44
C ILE A 60 10.30 11.93 0.95
N LEU A 61 9.70 11.11 0.07
CA LEU A 61 9.90 11.24 -1.38
C LEU A 61 9.25 12.50 -1.96
N GLN A 62 8.18 13.02 -1.36
CA GLN A 62 7.56 14.28 -1.76
C GLN A 62 8.50 15.50 -1.60
N ASN A 63 9.61 15.36 -0.86
CA ASN A 63 10.63 16.39 -0.71
C ASN A 63 11.70 16.35 -1.81
N CYS A 64 11.70 15.35 -2.68
CA CYS A 64 12.63 15.26 -3.80
C CYS A 64 12.21 16.22 -4.93
N ALA A 65 13.19 16.87 -5.57
CA ALA A 65 12.92 17.73 -6.72
C ALA A 65 12.32 16.91 -7.88
N GLY A 66 11.23 17.42 -8.48
CA GLY A 66 10.52 16.75 -9.57
C GLY A 66 9.71 15.52 -9.16
N ALA A 67 9.55 15.26 -7.86
CA ALA A 67 8.74 14.16 -7.35
C ALA A 67 7.32 14.61 -6.93
N HIS A 68 6.32 13.88 -7.40
CA HIS A 68 4.92 14.03 -7.02
C HIS A 68 4.43 12.71 -6.42
N VAL A 69 4.54 12.57 -5.09
CA VAL A 69 4.32 11.30 -4.40
C VAL A 69 3.15 11.40 -3.43
N CYS A 70 2.18 10.51 -3.60
CA CYS A 70 0.97 10.48 -2.79
C CYS A 70 0.95 9.27 -1.84
N HIS A 71 0.41 9.47 -0.63
CA HIS A 71 -0.03 8.38 0.24
C HIS A 71 -1.53 8.22 0.05
N GLU A 72 -1.97 7.07 -0.47
CA GLU A 72 -3.39 6.67 -0.61
C GLU A 72 -4.30 7.84 -1.08
N PRO A 73 -4.11 8.37 -2.30
CA PRO A 73 -4.74 9.61 -2.74
C PRO A 73 -6.27 9.50 -2.90
N ILE A 74 -6.81 8.28 -2.97
CA ILE A 74 -8.23 8.01 -3.11
C ILE A 74 -8.84 7.65 -1.75
N PRO A 75 -9.80 8.44 -1.24
CA PRO A 75 -10.55 8.07 -0.04
C PRO A 75 -11.27 6.74 -0.24
N GLU A 76 -11.26 5.92 0.82
CA GLU A 76 -11.97 4.62 0.86
C GLU A 76 -11.54 3.60 -0.21
N GLU A 77 -10.35 3.75 -0.79
CA GLU A 77 -9.77 2.79 -1.76
C GLU A 77 -9.58 1.37 -1.18
N SER A 78 -9.66 1.23 0.14
CA SER A 78 -9.72 -0.06 0.82
C SER A 78 -10.91 -0.92 0.40
N TRP A 79 -11.99 -0.35 -0.14
CA TRP A 79 -13.06 -1.12 -0.77
C TRP A 79 -12.60 -1.84 -2.03
N ALA A 80 -11.88 -1.16 -2.93
CA ALA A 80 -11.31 -1.82 -4.11
C ALA A 80 -10.29 -2.90 -3.73
N GLN A 81 -9.49 -2.65 -2.69
CA GLN A 81 -8.61 -3.69 -2.14
C GLN A 81 -9.40 -4.92 -1.71
N ARG A 82 -10.49 -4.71 -0.96
CA ARG A 82 -11.35 -5.77 -0.47
C ARG A 82 -12.01 -6.53 -1.63
N GLU A 83 -12.57 -5.83 -2.60
CA GLU A 83 -13.15 -6.41 -3.82
C GLU A 83 -12.13 -7.34 -4.51
N ALA A 84 -10.90 -6.86 -4.76
CA ALA A 84 -9.84 -7.65 -5.39
C ALA A 84 -9.28 -8.79 -4.52
N ALA A 85 -9.49 -8.75 -3.20
CA ALA A 85 -9.14 -9.83 -2.29
C ALA A 85 -10.23 -10.93 -2.26
N GLU A 86 -11.49 -10.54 -2.38
CA GLU A 86 -12.64 -11.45 -2.42
C GLU A 86 -12.85 -12.04 -3.83
N ASP A 87 -12.48 -11.31 -4.88
CA ASP A 87 -12.54 -11.73 -6.28
C ASP A 87 -11.40 -11.10 -7.09
N ALA A 88 -10.43 -11.91 -7.49
CA ALA A 88 -9.23 -11.43 -8.18
C ALA A 88 -9.54 -10.85 -9.58
N ASP A 89 -10.66 -11.25 -10.21
CA ASP A 89 -11.07 -10.77 -11.53
C ASP A 89 -11.49 -9.30 -11.50
N LEU A 90 -11.76 -8.74 -10.31
CA LEU A 90 -12.11 -7.33 -10.14
C LEU A 90 -10.89 -6.39 -10.14
N ALA A 91 -9.66 -6.92 -9.99
CA ALA A 91 -8.45 -6.11 -9.96
C ALA A 91 -8.16 -5.44 -11.31
N ASP A 92 -8.36 -6.17 -12.41
CA ASP A 92 -8.05 -5.71 -13.76
C ASP A 92 -8.95 -4.55 -14.21
N PRO A 93 -10.29 -4.67 -14.14
CA PRO A 93 -11.20 -3.57 -14.47
C PRO A 93 -10.97 -2.36 -13.56
N TYR A 94 -10.62 -2.56 -12.29
CA TYR A 94 -10.32 -1.45 -11.39
C TYR A 94 -9.12 -0.62 -11.88
N ILE A 95 -8.02 -1.28 -12.24
CA ILE A 95 -6.84 -0.56 -12.76
C ILE A 95 -7.12 0.06 -14.12
N ARG A 96 -7.64 -0.72 -15.08
CA ARG A 96 -7.84 -0.31 -16.47
C ARG A 96 -8.88 0.80 -16.62
N ASP A 97 -10.07 0.62 -16.04
CA ASP A 97 -11.23 1.46 -16.36
C ASP A 97 -11.36 2.67 -15.43
N PHE A 98 -10.68 2.64 -14.29
CA PHE A 98 -10.76 3.68 -13.28
C PHE A 98 -9.39 4.23 -12.88
N ARG A 99 -8.50 3.40 -12.33
CA ARG A 99 -7.33 3.90 -11.59
C ARG A 99 -6.39 4.74 -12.46
N LEU A 100 -6.09 4.27 -13.66
CA LEU A 100 -5.19 4.99 -14.58
C LEU A 100 -5.81 6.30 -15.10
N LYS A 101 -7.11 6.30 -15.38
CA LYS A 101 -7.86 7.52 -15.73
C LYS A 101 -7.87 8.52 -14.57
N GLU A 102 -8.07 8.04 -13.35
CA GLU A 102 -8.03 8.87 -12.14
C GLU A 102 -6.66 9.56 -12.00
N ILE A 103 -5.57 8.80 -12.11
CA ILE A 103 -4.20 9.33 -12.04
C ILE A 103 -4.02 10.39 -13.13
N TYR A 104 -4.40 10.09 -14.37
CA TYR A 104 -4.30 11.04 -15.47
C TYR A 104 -5.07 12.34 -15.17
N PHE A 105 -6.35 12.26 -14.81
CA PHE A 105 -7.15 13.46 -14.56
C PHE A 105 -6.64 14.27 -13.36
N ARG A 106 -6.10 13.61 -12.34
CA ARG A 106 -5.54 14.29 -11.16
C ARG A 106 -4.17 14.93 -11.45
N MET A 107 -3.36 14.30 -12.31
CA MET A 107 -1.93 14.61 -12.43
C MET A 107 -1.51 15.20 -13.78
N ASN A 108 -2.33 15.17 -14.83
CA ASN A 108 -1.93 15.58 -16.17
C ASN A 108 -1.47 17.05 -16.27
N SER A 109 -2.09 17.96 -15.51
CA SER A 109 -1.68 19.37 -15.47
C SER A 109 -0.56 19.67 -14.46
N VAL A 110 -0.07 18.64 -13.77
CA VAL A 110 0.86 18.76 -12.64
C VAL A 110 2.21 18.15 -12.98
N VAL A 111 2.20 16.90 -13.44
CA VAL A 111 3.39 16.08 -13.67
C VAL A 111 3.86 16.31 -15.09
N ARG A 112 5.01 16.98 -15.20
CA ARG A 112 5.63 17.31 -16.48
C ARG A 112 6.41 16.11 -17.03
N PRO A 113 6.68 16.04 -18.34
CA PRO A 113 7.63 15.08 -18.87
C PRO A 113 8.97 15.16 -18.11
N GLY A 114 9.51 14.00 -17.72
CA GLY A 114 10.73 13.91 -16.91
C GLY A 114 10.52 13.90 -15.39
N ASP A 115 9.38 14.40 -14.89
CA ASP A 115 9.01 14.28 -13.47
C ASP A 115 8.77 12.81 -13.08
N VAL A 116 8.83 12.54 -11.78
CA VAL A 116 8.45 11.26 -11.18
C VAL A 116 7.07 11.42 -10.52
N TYR A 117 6.14 10.57 -10.93
CA TYR A 117 4.90 10.36 -10.19
C TYR A 117 4.98 9.04 -9.41
N GLY A 118 4.48 9.02 -8.18
CA GLY A 118 4.33 7.75 -7.49
C GLY A 118 3.32 7.73 -6.38
N GLU A 119 2.99 6.51 -5.99
CA GLU A 119 2.10 6.26 -4.87
C GLU A 119 2.73 5.26 -3.90
N SER A 120 2.74 5.61 -2.62
CA SER A 120 2.91 4.62 -1.57
C SER A 120 1.53 4.26 -1.04
N ASN A 121 1.06 3.07 -1.37
CA ASN A 121 -0.36 2.76 -1.29
C ASN A 121 -0.61 1.29 -0.93
N GLY A 122 -1.00 1.06 0.32
CA GLY A 122 -1.34 -0.29 0.78
C GLY A 122 -2.65 -0.84 0.22
N CYS A 123 -3.55 0.02 -0.27
CA CYS A 123 -4.84 -0.39 -0.85
C CYS A 123 -4.67 -0.97 -2.26
N LEU A 124 -3.59 -0.63 -2.97
CA LEU A 124 -3.31 -1.19 -4.29
C LEU A 124 -2.61 -2.56 -4.25
N ARG A 125 -2.34 -3.13 -3.07
CA ARG A 125 -1.57 -4.38 -2.94
C ARG A 125 -2.13 -5.56 -3.75
N ARG A 126 -3.45 -5.75 -3.78
CA ARG A 126 -4.14 -6.80 -4.57
C ARG A 126 -4.19 -6.52 -6.07
N HIS A 127 -3.72 -5.35 -6.49
CA HIS A 127 -3.70 -4.91 -7.87
C HIS A 127 -2.29 -4.96 -8.48
N ALA A 128 -1.28 -5.51 -7.78
CA ALA A 128 0.10 -5.55 -8.23
C ALA A 128 0.26 -6.15 -9.64
N ALA A 129 -0.40 -7.29 -9.91
CA ALA A 129 -0.41 -7.93 -11.21
C ALA A 129 -1.01 -7.02 -12.31
N SER A 130 -2.17 -6.43 -12.04
CA SER A 130 -2.86 -5.53 -12.97
C SER A 130 -2.05 -4.25 -13.25
N ILE A 131 -1.40 -3.68 -12.23
CA ILE A 131 -0.51 -2.52 -12.39
C ILE A 131 0.64 -2.88 -13.35
N ARG A 132 1.31 -4.02 -13.13
CA ARG A 132 2.39 -4.48 -14.02
C ARG A 132 1.90 -4.74 -15.45
N LYS A 133 0.67 -5.23 -15.61
CA LYS A 133 0.05 -5.49 -16.91
C LYS A 133 -0.22 -4.20 -17.68
N TYR A 134 -0.84 -3.19 -17.05
CA TYR A 134 -1.29 -1.98 -17.75
C TYR A 134 -0.29 -0.82 -17.72
N VAL A 135 0.72 -0.87 -16.84
CA VAL A 135 1.79 0.13 -16.74
C VAL A 135 3.16 -0.57 -16.63
N PRO A 136 3.58 -1.33 -17.66
CA PRO A 136 4.75 -2.21 -17.58
C PRO A 136 6.08 -1.48 -17.36
N LYS A 137 6.13 -0.15 -17.61
CA LYS A 137 7.31 0.69 -17.34
C LYS A 137 7.35 1.25 -15.92
N ALA A 138 6.28 1.09 -15.13
CA ALA A 138 6.28 1.56 -13.75
C ALA A 138 7.19 0.69 -12.87
N GLN A 139 7.92 1.33 -11.97
CA GLN A 139 8.63 0.64 -10.90
C GLN A 139 7.62 0.21 -9.84
N VAL A 140 7.56 -1.07 -9.50
CA VAL A 140 6.65 -1.58 -8.46
C VAL A 140 7.50 -2.14 -7.33
N PHE A 141 7.39 -1.54 -6.15
CA PHE A 141 8.15 -1.95 -4.97
C PHE A 141 7.24 -2.70 -4.01
N HIS A 142 7.72 -3.84 -3.49
CA HIS A 142 7.13 -4.50 -2.33
C HIS A 142 7.86 -4.02 -1.07
N ILE A 143 7.20 -3.20 -0.27
CA ILE A 143 7.70 -2.81 1.05
C ILE A 143 7.14 -3.79 2.08
N VAL A 144 8.02 -4.49 2.78
CA VAL A 144 7.66 -5.41 3.87
C VAL A 144 8.13 -4.84 5.20
N ARG A 145 7.41 -5.15 6.28
CA ARG A 145 7.77 -4.76 7.64
C ARG A 145 7.64 -5.98 8.53
N ASP A 146 8.41 -6.02 9.63
CA ASP A 146 8.34 -7.09 10.62
C ASP A 146 6.88 -7.42 10.99
N GLY A 147 6.49 -8.67 10.76
CA GLY A 147 5.12 -9.14 10.99
C GLY A 147 4.66 -8.94 12.43
N ARG A 148 5.55 -9.00 13.41
CA ARG A 148 5.23 -8.75 14.83
C ARG A 148 4.74 -7.33 15.02
N ALA A 149 5.48 -6.36 14.47
CA ALA A 149 5.15 -4.95 14.54
C ALA A 149 3.87 -4.60 13.77
N VAL A 150 3.67 -5.22 12.59
CA VAL A 150 2.46 -5.02 11.79
C VAL A 150 1.24 -5.60 12.50
N VAL A 151 1.30 -6.86 12.96
CA VAL A 151 0.20 -7.54 13.66
C VAL A 151 -0.23 -6.73 14.87
N ARG A 152 0.74 -6.36 15.73
CA ARG A 152 0.47 -5.51 16.89
C ARG A 152 -0.23 -4.21 16.50
N SER A 153 0.28 -3.51 15.47
CA SER A 153 -0.29 -2.23 15.04
C SER A 153 -1.71 -2.35 14.48
N ILE A 154 -2.05 -3.46 13.81
CA ILE A 154 -3.38 -3.70 13.25
C ILE A 154 -4.35 -4.11 14.35
N CYS A 155 -3.92 -4.98 15.28
CA CYS A 155 -4.69 -5.40 16.45
C CYS A 155 -5.08 -4.21 17.34
N SER A 156 -4.13 -3.29 17.59
CA SER A 156 -4.37 -2.07 18.38
C SER A 156 -5.45 -1.15 17.79
N ARG A 157 -5.81 -1.35 16.52
CA ARG A 157 -6.82 -0.56 15.80
C ARG A 157 -8.14 -1.29 15.61
N GLY A 158 -8.26 -2.53 16.10
CA GLY A 158 -9.49 -3.31 15.97
C GLY A 158 -9.88 -3.59 14.51
N THR A 159 -8.91 -3.66 13.58
CA THR A 159 -9.18 -3.70 12.14
C THR A 159 -10.09 -4.89 11.74
N TYR A 160 -9.89 -6.06 12.34
CA TYR A 160 -10.72 -7.24 12.11
C TYR A 160 -11.73 -7.50 13.25
N GLY A 161 -12.01 -6.48 14.06
CA GLY A 161 -13.14 -6.48 14.98
C GLY A 161 -14.44 -6.18 14.23
N GLY A 162 -15.58 -6.66 14.76
CA GLY A 162 -16.87 -6.56 14.08
C GLY A 162 -17.37 -5.13 13.79
N GLY A 163 -16.79 -4.11 14.43
CA GLY A 163 -17.14 -2.70 14.23
C GLY A 163 -16.39 -1.97 13.10
N HIS A 164 -15.40 -2.59 12.44
CA HIS A 164 -14.64 -1.91 11.40
C HIS A 164 -15.46 -1.78 10.10
N PRO A 165 -15.61 -0.59 9.48
CA PRO A 165 -16.54 -0.36 8.37
C PRO A 165 -16.22 -1.20 7.12
N VAL A 166 -14.93 -1.34 6.78
CA VAL A 166 -14.49 -2.11 5.61
C VAL A 166 -14.23 -3.58 5.93
N TYR A 167 -13.50 -3.85 7.02
CA TYR A 167 -13.00 -5.19 7.34
C TYR A 167 -13.80 -5.98 8.40
N GLY A 168 -14.86 -5.42 8.99
CA GLY A 168 -15.64 -6.09 10.04
C GLY A 168 -16.31 -7.39 9.56
N ASN A 169 -16.79 -7.39 8.31
CA ASN A 169 -17.38 -8.56 7.64
C ASN A 169 -16.51 -9.07 6.48
N TYR A 170 -15.21 -8.79 6.51
CA TYR A 170 -14.29 -9.21 5.46
C TYR A 170 -14.01 -10.71 5.56
N VAL A 171 -14.08 -11.41 4.43
CA VAL A 171 -13.76 -12.85 4.32
C VAL A 171 -12.83 -13.04 3.11
N PRO A 172 -11.51 -13.02 3.30
CA PRO A 172 -10.58 -13.20 2.19
C PRO A 172 -10.67 -14.62 1.62
N ARG A 173 -10.52 -14.75 0.28
CA ARG A 173 -10.27 -16.04 -0.36
C ARG A 173 -8.81 -16.47 -0.13
N LEU A 174 -8.49 -16.82 1.12
CA LEU A 174 -7.21 -17.43 1.44
C LEU A 174 -7.09 -18.76 0.68
N VAL A 175 -5.90 -19.05 0.18
CA VAL A 175 -5.63 -20.28 -0.59
C VAL A 175 -5.32 -21.49 0.30
N ASP A 176 -5.58 -21.38 1.61
CA ASP A 176 -5.25 -22.40 2.62
C ASP A 176 -6.43 -22.75 3.55
N SER A 177 -6.19 -23.68 4.48
CA SER A 177 -7.18 -24.16 5.44
C SER A 177 -7.79 -23.05 6.29
N LEU A 178 -7.06 -21.94 6.52
CA LEU A 178 -7.52 -20.82 7.34
C LEU A 178 -8.75 -20.12 6.73
N SER A 179 -8.97 -20.22 5.41
CA SER A 179 -10.18 -19.68 4.79
C SER A 179 -11.45 -20.32 5.34
N LYS A 180 -11.43 -21.65 5.57
CA LYS A 180 -12.62 -22.41 5.99
C LYS A 180 -13.05 -22.10 7.42
N ASP A 181 -12.08 -21.79 8.28
CA ASP A 181 -12.30 -21.49 9.69
C ASP A 181 -12.26 -19.97 9.98
N TRP A 182 -12.30 -19.11 8.96
CA TRP A 182 -12.13 -17.67 9.12
C TRP A 182 -13.06 -17.03 10.17
N SER A 183 -14.32 -17.48 10.24
CA SER A 183 -15.29 -16.99 11.23
C SER A 183 -14.94 -17.36 12.67
N ARG A 184 -14.14 -18.41 12.87
CA ARG A 184 -13.67 -18.90 14.18
C ARG A 184 -12.36 -18.25 14.62
N LEU A 185 -11.62 -17.62 13.72
CA LEU A 185 -10.36 -16.97 14.03
C LEU A 185 -10.57 -15.71 14.87
N THR A 186 -9.71 -15.52 15.88
CA THR A 186 -9.64 -14.27 16.65
C THR A 186 -9.11 -13.12 15.75
N PRO A 187 -9.32 -11.85 16.13
CA PRO A 187 -8.72 -10.72 15.40
C PRO A 187 -7.19 -10.81 15.24
N PHE A 188 -6.49 -11.34 16.24
CA PHE A 188 -5.05 -11.61 16.17
C PHE A 188 -4.73 -12.63 15.07
N GLN A 189 -5.42 -13.76 15.08
CA GLN A 189 -5.21 -14.84 14.12
C GLN A 189 -5.55 -14.40 12.69
N LYS A 190 -6.65 -13.66 12.50
CA LYS A 190 -7.01 -13.04 11.21
C LYS A 190 -5.93 -12.10 10.71
N THR A 191 -5.35 -11.30 11.61
CA THR A 191 -4.27 -10.38 11.26
C THR A 191 -3.02 -11.12 10.78
N CYS A 192 -2.62 -12.19 11.48
CA CYS A 192 -1.49 -13.04 11.08
C CYS A 192 -1.73 -13.67 9.70
N ALA A 193 -2.91 -14.26 9.49
CA ALA A 193 -3.29 -14.88 8.23
C ALA A 193 -3.25 -13.89 7.06
N VAL A 194 -3.80 -12.68 7.22
CA VAL A 194 -3.78 -11.66 6.17
C VAL A 194 -2.38 -11.11 5.95
N TRP A 195 -1.59 -10.91 6.99
CA TRP A 195 -0.20 -10.45 6.84
C TRP A 195 0.60 -11.44 5.98
N LYS A 196 0.52 -12.74 6.28
CA LYS A 196 1.17 -13.80 5.49
C LYS A 196 0.68 -13.78 4.05
N TRP A 197 -0.63 -13.86 3.86
CA TRP A 197 -1.26 -14.01 2.55
C TRP A 197 -0.97 -12.84 1.60
N GLU A 198 -1.07 -11.62 2.10
CA GLU A 198 -0.84 -10.41 1.30
C GLU A 198 0.63 -10.20 0.96
N ASN A 199 1.55 -10.45 1.91
CA ASN A 199 2.97 -10.35 1.61
C ASN A 199 3.43 -11.43 0.65
N ARG A 200 2.97 -12.69 0.82
CA ARG A 200 3.22 -13.77 -0.14
C ARG A 200 2.78 -13.38 -1.54
N PHE A 201 1.55 -12.88 -1.67
CA PHE A 201 1.04 -12.42 -2.96
C PHE A 201 1.93 -11.33 -3.56
N LEU A 202 2.30 -10.30 -2.80
CA LEU A 202 3.19 -9.25 -3.30
C LEU A 202 4.56 -9.79 -3.73
N ARG A 203 5.19 -10.66 -2.94
CA ARG A 203 6.46 -11.31 -3.27
C ARG A 203 6.36 -12.12 -4.56
N GLU A 204 5.30 -12.89 -4.74
CA GLU A 204 5.07 -13.68 -5.96
C GLU A 204 4.78 -12.80 -7.17
N GLN A 205 4.07 -11.67 -7.00
CA GLN A 205 3.71 -10.78 -8.10
C GLN A 205 4.78 -9.76 -8.46
N ILE A 206 5.68 -9.41 -7.55
CA ILE A 206 6.68 -8.34 -7.73
C ILE A 206 8.09 -8.93 -7.81
N GLY A 207 8.41 -9.90 -6.94
CA GLY A 207 9.74 -10.46 -6.78
C GLY A 207 10.40 -9.94 -5.50
N GLU A 208 11.50 -9.21 -5.65
CA GLU A 208 12.29 -8.69 -4.53
C GLU A 208 11.48 -7.75 -3.63
N SER A 209 11.70 -7.90 -2.32
CA SER A 209 11.05 -7.12 -1.27
C SER A 209 12.08 -6.26 -0.54
N ILE A 210 11.64 -5.09 -0.10
CA ILE A 210 12.47 -4.13 0.63
C ILE A 210 11.94 -4.05 2.06
N ARG A 211 12.79 -4.36 3.04
CA ARG A 211 12.42 -4.21 4.44
C ARG A 211 12.33 -2.74 4.81
N PHE A 212 11.23 -2.37 5.43
CA PHE A 212 10.98 -1.00 5.88
C PHE A 212 12.03 -0.56 6.91
N GLU A 213 12.49 -1.47 7.76
CA GLU A 213 13.52 -1.20 8.76
C GLU A 213 14.86 -0.82 8.12
N ASP A 214 15.23 -1.41 6.99
CA ASP A 214 16.45 -1.06 6.26
C ASP A 214 16.36 0.36 5.68
N LEU A 215 15.18 0.76 5.20
CA LEU A 215 14.94 2.12 4.69
C LEU A 215 15.06 3.20 5.77
N LEU A 216 14.84 2.84 7.03
CA LEU A 216 14.93 3.75 8.17
C LEU A 216 16.32 3.79 8.80
N THR A 217 17.12 2.74 8.65
CA THR A 217 18.40 2.58 9.37
C THR A 217 19.62 2.82 8.50
N SER A 218 19.48 2.77 7.17
CA SER A 218 20.58 2.99 6.24
C SER A 218 20.16 3.90 5.08
N TYR A 219 20.76 5.10 5.02
CA TYR A 219 20.60 6.01 3.88
C TYR A 219 20.99 5.33 2.56
N TRP A 220 22.05 4.52 2.56
CA TRP A 220 22.50 3.81 1.37
C TRP A 220 21.51 2.75 0.92
N ALA A 221 20.92 1.98 1.85
CA ALA A 221 19.85 1.04 1.51
C ALA A 221 18.63 1.76 0.91
N PHE A 222 18.23 2.90 1.49
CA PHE A 222 17.16 3.74 0.95
C PHE A 222 17.52 4.31 -0.44
N SER A 223 18.74 4.79 -0.61
CA SER A 223 19.21 5.37 -1.87
C SER A 223 19.26 4.33 -2.99
N ASP A 224 19.85 3.15 -2.72
CA ASP A 224 20.02 2.08 -3.70
C ASP A 224 18.70 1.42 -4.07
N SER A 225 17.80 1.24 -3.10
CA SER A 225 16.54 0.53 -3.33
C SER A 225 15.42 1.43 -3.85
N ILE A 226 15.45 2.74 -3.56
CA ILE A 226 14.35 3.67 -3.88
C ILE A 226 14.84 4.87 -4.72
N LEU A 227 15.82 5.65 -4.26
CA LEU A 227 16.15 6.92 -4.93
C LEU A 227 16.78 6.71 -6.31
N LYS A 228 17.81 5.85 -6.41
CA LYS A 228 18.54 5.59 -7.66
C LYS A 228 17.63 4.96 -8.72
N PRO A 229 16.82 3.92 -8.45
CA PRO A 229 15.89 3.36 -9.42
C PRO A 229 14.88 4.40 -9.95
N LEU A 230 14.50 5.36 -9.10
CA LEU A 230 13.60 6.44 -9.48
C LEU A 230 14.31 7.64 -10.10
N GLY A 231 15.64 7.67 -10.10
CA GLY A 231 16.45 8.84 -10.47
C GLY A 231 16.05 10.09 -9.71
N LEU A 232 15.83 9.94 -8.41
CA LEU A 232 15.55 11.00 -7.45
C LEU A 232 16.80 11.32 -6.63
N MET A 233 16.84 12.53 -6.07
CA MET A 233 17.91 12.97 -5.20
C MET A 233 17.32 13.52 -3.90
N LEU A 234 17.89 13.08 -2.79
CA LEU A 234 17.61 13.53 -1.44
C LEU A 234 18.92 13.48 -0.66
N SER A 235 19.22 14.49 0.16
CA SER A 235 20.44 14.44 0.98
C SER A 235 20.30 13.45 2.14
N GLU A 236 21.43 12.93 2.61
CA GLU A 236 21.47 12.08 3.81
C GLU A 236 20.91 12.82 5.04
N GLU A 237 21.16 14.13 5.16
CA GLU A 237 20.60 14.94 6.25
C GLU A 237 19.07 15.04 6.18
N GLN A 238 18.49 15.25 4.99
CA GLN A 238 17.04 15.25 4.81
C GLN A 238 16.43 13.88 5.15
N TRP A 239 17.11 12.79 4.77
CA TRP A 239 16.71 11.44 5.12
C TRP A 239 16.76 11.19 6.63
N ARG A 240 17.83 11.63 7.30
CA ARG A 240 18.03 11.46 8.74
C ARG A 240 16.92 12.15 9.54
N VAL A 241 16.64 13.42 9.23
CA VAL A 241 15.54 14.19 9.87
C VAL A 241 14.19 13.49 9.71
N ALA A 242 13.90 12.97 8.51
CA ALA A 242 12.65 12.26 8.24
C ALA A 242 12.58 10.89 8.94
N SER A 243 13.69 10.18 9.09
CA SER A 243 13.75 8.86 9.73
C SER A 243 13.64 8.94 11.25
N GLU A 244 14.14 10.02 11.86
CA GLU A 244 14.05 10.30 13.30
C GLU A 244 12.66 10.83 13.74
N SER A 245 11.76 11.14 12.80
CA SER A 245 10.46 11.77 13.08
C SER A 245 9.27 10.86 12.75
N PRO A 246 8.71 10.09 13.70
CA PRO A 246 7.58 9.19 13.44
C PRO A 246 6.31 9.93 13.00
N ILE A 247 5.80 9.61 11.79
CA ILE A 247 4.63 10.31 11.19
C ILE A 247 3.28 9.65 11.57
N ASN A 248 3.30 8.50 12.25
CA ASN A 248 2.16 7.60 12.37
C ASN A 248 2.05 6.85 13.71
N GLU A 249 2.41 7.50 14.81
CA GLU A 249 2.20 6.94 16.14
C GLU A 249 0.71 6.64 16.37
N THR A 250 0.43 5.41 16.82
CA THR A 250 -0.92 5.01 17.20
C THR A 250 -1.29 5.74 18.50
N ARG A 251 -2.35 6.54 18.45
CA ARG A 251 -2.97 7.18 19.61
C ARG A 251 -3.95 6.20 20.25
N GLY A 252 -3.79 5.87 21.53
CA GLY A 252 -4.68 4.97 22.28
C GLY A 252 -3.94 3.82 22.98
N GLU A 253 -4.71 2.88 23.55
CA GLU A 253 -4.18 1.65 24.14
C GLU A 253 -3.44 0.84 23.08
N LYS A 254 -2.17 0.54 23.37
CA LYS A 254 -1.35 -0.28 22.49
C LYS A 254 -1.61 -1.74 22.84
N ALA A 255 -1.79 -2.57 21.81
CA ALA A 255 -1.74 -4.01 22.00
C ALA A 255 -0.37 -4.41 22.58
N ALA A 256 -0.33 -5.58 23.23
CA ALA A 256 0.86 -6.17 23.82
C ALA A 256 2.05 -6.16 22.84
N GLU A 257 3.24 -5.83 23.36
CA GLU A 257 4.50 -6.06 22.64
C GLU A 257 4.71 -7.56 22.40
N TYR A 258 5.57 -7.91 21.46
CA TYR A 258 5.79 -9.32 21.09
C TYR A 258 6.22 -10.17 22.30
N GLU A 259 7.03 -9.61 23.19
CA GLU A 259 7.52 -10.26 24.41
C GLU A 259 6.36 -10.64 25.34
N GLU A 260 5.30 -9.84 25.34
CA GLU A 260 4.11 -9.96 26.18
C GLU A 260 3.02 -10.84 25.56
N TRP A 261 3.18 -11.28 24.30
CA TRP A 261 2.22 -12.20 23.68
C TRP A 261 2.18 -13.52 24.44
N SER A 262 0.97 -14.09 24.53
CA SER A 262 0.78 -15.41 25.12
C SER A 262 1.60 -16.46 24.34
N LYS A 263 1.96 -17.57 24.99
CA LYS A 263 2.64 -18.67 24.31
C LYS A 263 1.83 -19.14 23.09
N GLN A 264 0.51 -19.25 23.24
CA GLN A 264 -0.39 -19.65 22.16
C GLN A 264 -0.36 -18.68 20.96
N ASP A 265 -0.31 -17.36 21.22
CA ASP A 265 -0.23 -16.35 20.16
C ASP A 265 1.12 -16.36 19.45
N LYS A 266 2.22 -16.57 20.20
CA LYS A 266 3.56 -16.73 19.62
C LYS A 266 3.63 -17.97 18.76
N ASP A 267 3.16 -19.11 19.26
CA ASP A 267 3.13 -20.38 18.55
C ASP A 267 2.30 -20.25 17.26
N PHE A 268 1.10 -19.67 17.34
CA PHE A 268 0.26 -19.42 16.17
C PHE A 268 0.91 -18.46 15.17
N PHE A 269 1.52 -17.38 15.64
CA PHE A 269 2.20 -16.42 14.76
C PHE A 269 3.31 -17.11 13.97
N TRP A 270 4.16 -17.92 14.61
CA TRP A 270 5.24 -18.60 13.90
C TRP A 270 4.76 -19.74 13.02
N GLU A 271 3.71 -20.46 13.43
CA GLU A 271 3.06 -21.47 12.58
C GLU A 271 2.55 -20.83 11.27
N VAL A 272 1.90 -19.66 11.35
CA VAL A 272 1.27 -19.02 10.20
C VAL A 272 2.25 -18.16 9.41
N CYS A 273 2.96 -17.26 10.07
CA CYS A 273 3.78 -16.22 9.45
C CYS A 273 5.25 -16.62 9.30
N GLY A 274 5.73 -17.67 9.99
CA GLY A 274 7.16 -17.95 10.16
C GLY A 274 7.93 -18.19 8.86
N GLU A 275 7.32 -18.89 7.90
CA GLU A 275 7.89 -19.10 6.56
C GLU A 275 8.16 -17.76 5.85
N GLU A 276 7.15 -16.89 5.76
CA GLU A 276 7.28 -15.58 5.12
C GLU A 276 8.23 -14.67 5.92
N MET A 277 8.17 -14.67 7.25
CA MET A 277 9.12 -13.94 8.11
C MET A 277 10.57 -14.30 7.76
N THR A 278 10.86 -15.60 7.66
CA THR A 278 12.19 -16.11 7.31
C THR A 278 12.61 -15.69 5.91
N LEU A 279 11.70 -15.79 4.92
CA LEU A 279 11.97 -15.38 3.53
C LEU A 279 12.30 -13.88 3.42
N TYR A 280 11.71 -13.04 4.27
CA TYR A 280 12.04 -11.62 4.34
C TYR A 280 13.23 -11.31 5.25
N GLY A 281 13.90 -12.31 5.83
CA GLY A 281 15.07 -12.12 6.69
C GLY A 281 14.74 -11.61 8.10
N TYR A 282 13.52 -11.88 8.60
CA TYR A 282 13.17 -11.70 10.01
C TYR A 282 13.31 -13.03 10.75
N SER A 283 14.09 -13.04 11.84
CA SER A 283 14.29 -14.22 12.68
C SER A 283 13.47 -14.16 13.98
N THR A 284 13.36 -15.31 14.64
CA THR A 284 12.80 -15.47 15.99
C THR A 284 13.52 -14.62 17.02
#